data_AF-A0A6C0C7Z8-F1
#
_entry.id   AF-A0A6C0C7Z8-F1
#
_cell.length_a   1.000
_cell.length_b   1.000
_cell.length_c   1.000
_cell.angle_alpha   90.00
_cell.angle_beta   90.00
_cell.angle_gamma   90.00
#
_symmetry.space_group_name_H-M   'P 1'
#
loop_
_entity.id
_entity.type
_entity.pdbx_description
1 polymer ?
#
loop_
_entity_poly.entity_id
_entity_poly.type
_entity_poly.pdbx_seq_one_letter_code
_entity_poly.pdbx_strand_id
1 'polypeptide(L)'
;MPMFDHSTLLVRQLPRDLNVPIFDHSTLLVRQLPRDLNVPIFDHSMLLARELPRDLNVPIFDHSTLLVRQLPRDLNVPIFDHSMSQAILLPRDLNMPIFDHSMLLARELPREI
;
A
#
# COMPACT_ATOMS: atom_id res chain seq x y z
N MET A 1 -16.37 -3.77 -13.35
CA MET A 1 -15.40 -4.85 -13.58
C MET A 1 -14.10 -4.46 -12.88
N PRO A 2 -13.43 -5.36 -12.16
CA PRO A 2 -12.14 -5.05 -11.55
C PRO A 2 -11.09 -4.74 -12.62
N MET A 3 -10.07 -3.97 -12.24
CA MET A 3 -8.88 -3.75 -13.05
C MET A 3 -7.86 -4.85 -12.75
N PHE A 4 -7.31 -5.45 -13.80
CA PHE A 4 -6.29 -6.48 -13.72
C PHE A 4 -5.09 -6.08 -14.58
N ASP A 5 -3.91 -6.09 -14.00
CA ASP A 5 -2.68 -5.89 -14.75
C ASP A 5 -1.63 -6.94 -14.40
N HIS A 6 -0.94 -7.39 -15.45
CA HIS A 6 0.19 -8.30 -15.32
C HIS A 6 1.34 -7.75 -16.18
N SER A 7 2.42 -7.31 -15.55
CA SER A 7 3.56 -6.74 -16.26
C SER A 7 4.86 -6.88 -15.49
N THR A 8 6.01 -6.82 -16.15
CA THR A 8 7.30 -6.77 -15.42
C THR A 8 7.42 -5.48 -14.62
N LEU A 9 7.04 -4.35 -15.22
CA LEU A 9 7.10 -3.02 -14.65
C LEU A 9 5.71 -2.40 -14.66
N LEU A 10 5.27 -1.90 -13.51
CA LEU A 10 4.02 -1.18 -13.37
C LEU A 10 4.25 0.13 -12.63
N VAL A 11 4.06 1.25 -13.32
CA VAL A 11 4.13 2.59 -12.74
C VAL A 11 2.84 3.31 -13.06
N ARG A 12 2.08 3.72 -12.03
CA ARG A 12 0.80 4.42 -12.23
C ARG A 12 0.49 5.41 -11.12
N GLN A 13 -0.12 6.52 -11.52
CA GLN A 13 -0.90 7.38 -10.64
C GLN A 13 -2.36 7.02 -10.84
N LEU A 14 -3.04 6.67 -9.76
CA LEU A 14 -4.47 6.36 -9.84
C LEU A 14 -5.31 7.64 -9.86
N PRO A 15 -6.43 7.66 -10.59
CA PRO A 15 -7.32 8.80 -10.62
C PRO A 15 -7.92 9.05 -9.23
N ARG A 16 -8.31 10.31 -8.97
CA ARG A 16 -8.94 10.73 -7.71
C ARG A 16 -10.12 9.85 -7.33
N ASP A 17 -10.96 9.55 -8.32
CA ASP A 17 -12.17 8.77 -8.15
C ASP A 17 -11.99 7.39 -8.79
N LEU A 18 -11.70 6.40 -7.95
CA LEU A 18 -11.62 5.00 -8.36
C LEU A 18 -12.77 4.23 -7.70
N ASN A 19 -13.62 3.63 -8.53
CA ASN A 19 -14.80 2.90 -8.11
C ASN A 19 -14.73 1.40 -8.44
N VAL A 20 -13.55 0.90 -8.80
CA VAL A 20 -13.34 -0.51 -9.13
C VAL A 20 -12.14 -1.08 -8.36
N PRO A 21 -12.25 -2.29 -7.79
CA PRO A 21 -11.10 -2.96 -7.18
C PRO A 21 -9.96 -3.15 -8.19
N ILE A 22 -8.74 -3.12 -7.68
CA ILE A 22 -7.51 -3.27 -8.46
C ILE A 22 -6.77 -4.54 -8.04
N PHE A 23 -6.30 -5.29 -9.03
CA PHE A 23 -5.48 -6.48 -8.87
C PHE A 23 -4.25 -6.36 -9.79
N ASP A 24 -3.06 -6.24 -9.20
CA ASP A 24 -1.84 -6.13 -9.99
C ASP A 24 -0.86 -7.24 -9.65
N HIS A 25 -0.24 -7.78 -10.69
CA HIS A 25 0.86 -8.71 -10.59
C HIS A 25 2.07 -8.16 -11.36
N SER A 26 3.15 -7.84 -10.68
CA SER A 26 4.35 -7.36 -11.37
C SER A 26 5.68 -7.74 -10.73
N THR A 27 6.78 -7.58 -11.44
CA THR A 27 8.10 -7.67 -10.78
C THR A 27 8.34 -6.41 -9.96
N LEU A 28 8.07 -5.24 -10.54
CA LEU A 28 8.23 -3.94 -9.90
C LEU A 28 6.92 -3.15 -10.00
N LEU A 29 6.40 -2.71 -8.86
CA LEU A 29 5.20 -1.88 -8.75
C LEU A 29 5.55 -0.56 -8.07
N VAL A 30 5.32 0.56 -8.76
CA VAL A 30 5.34 1.90 -8.17
C VAL A 30 3.97 2.53 -8.35
N ARG A 31 3.37 2.99 -7.25
CA ARG A 31 2.05 3.59 -7.29
C ARG A 31 1.91 4.81 -6.39
N GLN A 32 1.22 5.82 -6.89
CA GLN A 32 0.65 6.87 -6.05
C GLN A 32 -0.86 6.68 -6.03
N LEU A 33 -1.41 6.55 -4.83
CA LEU A 33 -2.86 6.47 -4.63
C LEU A 33 -3.48 7.87 -4.60
N PRO A 34 -4.77 7.99 -4.94
CA PRO A 34 -5.49 9.25 -4.77
C PRO A 34 -5.55 9.64 -3.29
N ARG A 35 -6.03 10.85 -3.00
CA ARG A 35 -6.21 11.33 -1.62
C ARG A 35 -7.17 10.46 -0.81
N ASP A 36 -8.22 9.97 -1.47
CA ASP A 36 -9.30 9.18 -0.87
C ASP A 36 -9.40 7.85 -1.64
N LEU A 37 -9.28 6.72 -0.94
CA LEU A 37 -9.44 5.39 -1.55
C LEU A 37 -10.69 4.71 -0.99
N ASN A 38 -11.62 4.38 -1.89
CA ASN A 38 -12.92 3.78 -1.58
C ASN A 38 -13.11 2.38 -2.16
N VAL A 39 -12.05 1.79 -2.74
CA VAL A 39 -12.05 0.42 -3.26
C VAL A 39 -10.79 -0.35 -2.87
N PRO A 40 -10.91 -1.66 -2.61
CA PRO A 40 -9.77 -2.47 -2.17
C PRO A 40 -8.72 -2.64 -3.28
N ILE A 41 -7.47 -2.81 -2.84
CA ILE A 41 -6.31 -3.04 -3.70
C ILE A 41 -5.63 -4.34 -3.29
N PHE A 42 -5.27 -5.14 -4.29
CA PHE A 42 -4.53 -6.38 -4.14
C PHE A 42 -3.29 -6.32 -5.05
N ASP A 43 -2.11 -6.19 -4.44
CA ASP A 43 -0.86 -6.10 -5.18
C ASP A 43 0.01 -7.34 -4.88
N HIS A 44 0.52 -7.98 -5.94
CA HIS A 44 1.54 -9.03 -5.85
C HIS A 44 2.77 -8.62 -6.64
N SER A 45 3.91 -8.39 -5.97
CA SER A 45 5.13 -8.06 -6.68
C SER A 45 6.43 -8.50 -6.03
N MET A 46 7.56 -8.47 -6.75
CA MET A 46 8.85 -8.66 -6.06
C MET A 46 9.22 -7.40 -5.28
N LEU A 47 9.08 -6.23 -5.91
CA LEU A 47 9.32 -4.92 -5.32
C LEU A 47 8.04 -4.09 -5.38
N LEU A 48 7.57 -3.60 -4.23
CA LEU A 48 6.42 -2.70 -4.13
C LEU A 48 6.85 -1.39 -3.48
N ALA A 49 6.63 -0.27 -4.16
CA ALA A 49 6.81 1.07 -3.63
C ALA A 49 5.51 1.87 -3.79
N ARG A 50 4.94 2.35 -2.69
CA ARG A 50 3.66 3.07 -2.75
C ARG A 50 3.52 4.16 -1.69
N GLU A 51 2.93 5.27 -2.09
CA GLU A 51 2.40 6.28 -1.18
C GLU A 51 0.90 6.04 -1.00
N LEU A 52 0.47 5.81 0.24
CA LEU A 52 -0.94 5.62 0.58
C LEU A 52 -1.67 6.98 0.64
N PRO A 53 -3.01 7.00 0.46
CA PRO A 53 -3.84 8.18 0.64
C PRO A 53 -3.60 8.84 2.01
N ARG A 54 -4.11 10.06 2.19
CA ARG A 54 -4.20 10.63 3.54
C ARG A 54 -5.19 9.83 4.39
N ASP A 55 -6.32 9.49 3.78
CA ASP A 55 -7.48 8.84 4.41
C ASP A 55 -7.73 7.48 3.73
N LEU A 56 -7.54 6.39 4.46
CA LEU A 56 -7.78 5.03 3.95
C LEU A 56 -9.01 4.41 4.60
N ASN A 57 -10.04 4.18 3.79
CA ASN A 57 -11.35 3.65 4.23
C ASN A 57 -11.68 2.26 3.64
N VAL A 58 -10.72 1.64 2.94
CA VAL A 58 -10.82 0.29 2.38
C VAL A 58 -9.55 -0.51 2.59
N PRO A 59 -9.67 -1.84 2.75
CA PRO A 59 -8.52 -2.68 3.03
C PRO A 59 -7.56 -2.74 1.84
N ILE A 60 -6.29 -2.95 2.16
CA ILE A 60 -5.22 -3.17 1.20
C ILE A 60 -4.52 -4.49 1.55
N PHE A 61 -4.22 -5.27 0.52
CA PHE A 61 -3.53 -6.55 0.62
C PHE A 61 -2.30 -6.52 -0.27
N ASP A 62 -1.12 -6.63 0.33
CA ASP A 62 0.14 -6.61 -0.40
C ASP A 62 0.93 -7.89 -0.14
N HIS A 63 1.36 -8.53 -1.21
CA HIS A 63 2.30 -9.64 -1.17
C HIS A 63 3.56 -9.27 -1.95
N SER A 64 4.69 -9.14 -1.26
CA SER A 64 5.94 -8.86 -1.96
C SER A 64 7.20 -9.41 -1.34
N THR A 65 8.32 -9.39 -2.07
CA THR A 65 9.62 -9.67 -1.42
C THR A 65 10.06 -8.46 -0.62
N LEU A 66 9.99 -7.27 -1.23
CA LEU A 66 10.35 -6.01 -0.61
C LEU A 66 9.20 -5.01 -0.75
N LEU A 67 8.86 -4.38 0.36
CA LEU A 67 7.81 -3.38 0.44
C LEU A 67 8.37 -2.07 1.02
N VAL A 68 8.17 -0.98 0.30
CA VAL A 68 8.42 0.38 0.79
C VAL A 68 7.11 1.15 0.73
N ARG A 69 6.67 1.70 1.86
CA ARG A 69 5.48 2.55 1.87
C ARG A 69 5.54 3.67 2.89
N GLN A 70 4.77 4.70 2.59
CA GLN A 70 4.29 5.65 3.59
C GLN A 70 2.85 5.33 3.93
N LEU A 71 2.54 5.23 5.22
CA LEU A 71 1.19 4.97 5.70
C LEU A 71 0.31 6.22 5.69
N PRO A 72 -1.02 6.04 5.58
CA PRO A 72 -1.98 7.13 5.68
C PRO A 72 -1.93 7.76 7.07
N ARG A 73 -2.25 9.05 7.15
CA ARG A 73 -2.43 9.72 8.45
C ARG A 73 -3.62 9.11 9.20
N ASP A 74 -4.69 8.83 8.47
CA ASP A 74 -5.96 8.39 9.01
C ASP A 74 -6.28 7.00 8.42
N LEU A 75 -6.11 5.96 9.23
CA LEU A 75 -6.36 4.58 8.87
C LEU A 75 -7.62 4.07 9.57
N ASN A 76 -8.72 3.88 8.82
CA ASN A 76 -10.02 3.43 9.35
C ASN A 76 -10.32 1.94 9.05
N VAL A 77 -9.35 1.24 8.46
CA VAL A 77 -9.45 -0.14 7.99
C VAL A 77 -8.12 -0.86 8.16
N PRO A 78 -8.10 -2.19 8.25
CA PRO A 78 -6.84 -2.92 8.36
C PRO A 78 -6.05 -2.91 7.04
N ILE A 79 -4.73 -3.01 7.19
CA ILE A 79 -3.78 -3.32 6.11
C ILE A 79 -3.21 -4.71 6.38
N PHE A 80 -3.08 -5.52 5.32
CA PHE A 80 -2.50 -6.86 5.37
C PHE A 80 -1.28 -6.93 4.47
N ASP A 81 -0.11 -7.08 5.09
CA ASP A 81 1.16 -7.12 4.38
C ASP A 81 1.83 -8.47 4.60
N HIS A 82 2.25 -9.10 3.52
CA HIS A 82 3.07 -10.31 3.55
C HIS A 82 4.34 -10.06 2.74
N SER A 83 5.48 -9.98 3.41
CA SER A 83 6.74 -9.80 2.70
C SER A 83 7.97 -10.35 3.38
N MET A 84 9.11 -10.41 2.68
CA MET A 84 10.37 -10.75 3.33
C MET A 84 10.92 -9.54 4.10
N SER A 85 10.91 -8.36 3.46
CA SER A 85 11.44 -7.13 4.03
C SER A 85 10.49 -5.95 3.83
N GLN A 86 10.43 -5.08 4.84
CA GLN A 86 9.60 -3.87 4.83
C GLN A 86 10.35 -2.64 5.32
N ALA A 87 10.11 -1.52 4.65
CA ALA A 87 10.43 -0.18 5.12
C ALA A 87 9.14 0.65 5.14
N ILE A 88 8.69 1.01 6.35
CA ILE A 88 7.43 1.72 6.55
C ILE A 88 7.69 3.05 7.25
N LEU A 89 7.23 4.14 6.66
CA LEU A 89 7.08 5.42 7.35
C LEU A 89 5.72 5.45 8.05
N LEU A 90 5.75 5.47 9.39
CA LEU A 90 4.55 5.49 10.21
C LEU A 90 3.88 6.87 10.20
N PRO A 91 2.54 6.94 10.31
CA PRO A 91 1.86 8.19 10.59
C PRO A 91 2.04 8.56 12.06
N ARG A 92 1.59 9.77 12.44
CA ARG A 92 1.55 10.15 13.87
C ARG A 92 0.54 9.30 14.65
N ASP A 93 -0.61 9.02 14.04
CA ASP A 93 -1.73 8.36 14.69
C ASP A 93 -2.11 7.11 13.87
N LEU A 94 -2.13 5.95 14.53
CA LEU A 94 -2.54 4.68 13.92
C LEU A 94 -3.75 4.14 14.68
N ASN A 95 -4.94 4.35 14.14
CA ASN A 95 -6.19 3.97 14.79
C ASN A 95 -6.62 2.52 14.49
N MET A 96 -5.99 1.86 13.52
CA MET A 96 -6.34 0.52 13.05
C MET A 96 -5.12 -0.36 12.89
N PRO A 97 -5.27 -1.69 13.04
CA PRO A 97 -4.15 -2.61 12.99
C PRO A 97 -3.56 -2.74 11.58
N ILE A 98 -2.24 -2.94 11.55
CA ILE A 98 -1.52 -3.44 10.38
C ILE A 98 -1.10 -4.86 10.70
N PHE A 99 -1.64 -5.81 9.96
CA PHE A 99 -1.27 -7.22 10.04
C PHE A 99 -0.07 -7.45 9.14
N ASP A 100 1.11 -7.34 9.73
CA ASP A 100 2.37 -7.55 9.04
C ASP A 100 2.92 -8.95 9.30
N HIS A 101 3.13 -9.71 8.22
CA HIS A 101 3.88 -10.96 8.22
C HIS A 101 5.17 -10.75 7.45
N SER A 102 6.17 -10.16 8.12
CA SER A 102 7.51 -9.93 7.57
C SER A 102 8.64 -10.52 8.39
N MET A 103 9.71 -10.93 7.69
CA MET A 103 10.94 -11.40 8.35
C MET A 103 11.77 -10.23 8.88
N LEU A 104 11.76 -9.10 8.15
CA LEU A 104 12.49 -7.89 8.50
C LEU A 104 11.58 -6.65 8.35
N LEU A 105 11.50 -5.86 9.41
CA LEU A 105 10.68 -4.66 9.46
C LEU A 105 11.50 -3.47 9.96
N ALA A 106 11.70 -2.48 9.08
CA ALA A 106 12.20 -1.16 9.42
C ALA A 106 11.03 -0.18 9.50
N ARG A 107 10.91 0.52 10.64
CA ARG A 107 9.89 1.55 10.86
C ARG A 107 10.56 2.89 11.13
N GLU A 108 10.21 3.88 10.34
CA GLU A 108 10.57 5.27 10.62
C GLU A 108 9.39 6.01 11.24
N LEU A 109 9.65 6.72 12.33
CA LEU A 109 8.66 7.60 12.95
C LEU A 109 8.70 8.98 12.29
N PRO A 110 7.55 9.66 12.19
CA PRO A 110 7.51 11.02 11.66
C PRO A 110 8.33 11.94 12.58
N ARG A 111 9.19 12.76 11.99
CA ARG A 111 10.01 13.73 12.75
C ARG A 111 9.08 14.75 13.44
N GLU A 112 9.30 15.00 14.73
CA GLU A 112 8.72 16.14 15.42
C GLU A 112 9.43 17.41 14.91
N ILE A 113 8.67 18.34 14.31
CA ILE A 113 9.12 19.66 13.85
C ILE A 113 8.33 20.70 14.63
#